data_AF-A0A9E0T9Z7-F1
#
_entry.id   AF-A0A9E0T9Z7-F1
#
_cell.length_a   1.000
_cell.length_b   1.000
_cell.length_c   1.000
_cell.angle_alpha   90.00
_cell.angle_beta   90.00
_cell.angle_gamma   90.00
#
_symmetry.space_group_name_H-M   'P 1'
#
loop_
_entity.id
_entity.type
_entity.pdbx_description
1 polymer ?
#
loop_
_entity_poly.entity_id
_entity_poly.type
_entity_poly.pdbx_seq_one_letter_code
_entity_poly.pdbx_strand_id
1 'polypeptide(L)'
;MTTPKTPPRFVPTLTDVVQLPDAVRFAAGKPEPAPVVPPSATVAPPPVPVTLEPDARPVRSLPDGIEEYVVHRVMQRVDLVLDQRLREAIALVVQEQTRSMVPRLREEVESVVRHAVYEAVADELAGGDGAAR
;
A
#
# COMPACT_ATOMS: atom_id res chain seq x y z
N MET A 1 15.77 -45.81 -34.69
CA MET A 1 16.75 -45.46 -33.63
C MET A 1 16.42 -44.07 -33.12
N THR A 2 16.54 -43.93 -31.80
CA THR A 2 16.03 -42.89 -30.87
C THR A 2 16.11 -41.42 -31.32
N THR A 3 15.00 -40.69 -31.23
CA THR A 3 14.97 -39.23 -31.17
C THR A 3 15.51 -38.73 -29.81
N PRO A 4 16.31 -37.66 -29.77
CA PRO A 4 16.92 -37.17 -28.53
C PRO A 4 15.89 -36.54 -27.58
N LYS A 5 16.03 -36.81 -26.28
CA LYS A 5 15.33 -36.13 -25.18
C LYS A 5 15.72 -34.64 -25.17
N THR A 6 14.88 -33.78 -25.73
CA THR A 6 15.02 -32.33 -25.57
C THR A 6 14.70 -31.96 -24.11
N PRO A 7 15.61 -31.30 -23.38
CA PRO A 7 15.33 -30.84 -22.02
C PRO A 7 14.26 -29.74 -22.03
N PRO A 8 13.45 -29.62 -20.95
CA PRO A 8 12.29 -28.74 -20.92
C PRO A 8 12.68 -27.27 -21.14
N ARG A 9 11.83 -26.61 -21.92
CA ARG A 9 11.89 -25.20 -22.29
C ARG A 9 11.42 -24.32 -21.13
N PHE A 10 12.22 -23.28 -20.89
CA PHE A 10 11.90 -22.06 -20.13
C PHE A 10 11.54 -22.22 -18.66
N VAL A 11 12.56 -22.04 -17.81
CA VAL A 11 12.38 -21.59 -16.43
C VAL A 11 12.20 -20.07 -16.48
N PRO A 12 11.05 -19.51 -16.07
CA PRO A 12 10.93 -18.06 -15.91
C PRO A 12 11.74 -17.64 -14.68
N THR A 13 12.82 -16.89 -14.88
CA THR A 13 13.59 -16.29 -13.79
C THR A 13 12.81 -15.09 -13.23
N LEU A 14 11.98 -15.32 -12.22
CA LEU A 14 11.38 -14.27 -11.41
C LEU A 14 12.41 -13.74 -10.41
N THR A 15 13.35 -12.93 -10.88
CA THR A 15 14.25 -12.16 -10.01
C THR A 15 14.35 -10.73 -10.49
N ASP A 16 13.35 -9.93 -10.15
CA ASP A 16 13.52 -8.49 -10.04
C ASP A 16 13.72 -8.13 -8.57
N VAL A 17 14.94 -7.66 -8.25
CA VAL A 17 15.30 -7.17 -6.92
C VAL A 17 14.94 -5.69 -6.87
N VAL A 18 13.78 -5.36 -6.29
CA VAL A 18 13.39 -3.97 -6.05
C VAL A 18 14.18 -3.45 -4.84
N GLN A 19 15.15 -2.57 -5.10
CA GLN A 19 15.83 -1.80 -4.05
C GLN A 19 14.94 -0.61 -3.67
N LEU A 20 14.28 -0.70 -2.51
CA LEU A 20 13.61 0.45 -1.88
C LEU A 20 14.67 1.36 -1.25
N PRO A 21 14.71 2.67 -1.58
CA PRO A 21 15.60 3.59 -0.90
C PRO A 21 15.25 3.72 0.58
N ASP A 22 16.32 3.73 1.36
CA ASP A 22 16.39 3.77 2.82
C ASP A 22 15.50 4.88 3.40
N ALA A 23 14.80 4.53 4.48
CA ALA A 23 13.92 5.42 5.20
C ALA A 23 14.68 6.69 5.58
N VAL A 24 14.18 7.84 5.12
CA VAL A 24 14.62 9.12 5.66
C VAL A 24 14.15 9.18 7.11
N ARG A 25 15.08 8.81 7.98
CA ARG A 25 15.03 8.93 9.43
C ARG A 25 14.93 10.41 9.77
N PHE A 26 13.72 10.94 9.78
CA PHE A 26 13.47 12.23 10.42
C PHE A 26 13.37 12.00 11.92
N ALA A 27 14.50 12.31 12.56
CA ALA A 27 14.74 12.52 13.98
C ALA A 27 13.48 12.64 14.87
N ALA A 28 13.16 11.56 15.58
CA ALA A 28 12.42 11.62 16.82
C ALA A 28 13.35 12.22 17.89
N GLY A 29 13.26 13.54 18.09
CA GLY A 29 13.87 14.22 19.22
C GLY A 29 13.28 13.71 20.53
N LYS A 30 14.06 12.91 21.25
CA LYS A 30 13.81 12.46 22.62
C LYS A 30 13.86 13.69 23.56
N PRO A 31 12.82 14.00 24.37
CA PRO A 31 12.96 15.00 25.41
C PRO A 31 13.83 14.45 26.55
N GLU A 32 14.88 15.19 26.87
CA GLU A 32 15.81 14.96 27.98
C GLU A 32 15.11 15.25 29.32
N PRO A 33 15.34 14.43 30.38
CA PRO A 33 14.69 14.62 31.67
C PRO A 33 15.34 15.80 32.43
N ALA A 34 14.52 16.79 32.79
CA ALA A 34 14.94 17.90 33.66
C ALA A 34 15.36 17.39 35.06
N PRO A 35 16.36 18.03 35.71
CA PRO A 35 16.81 17.62 37.03
C PRO A 35 15.75 17.94 38.09
N VAL A 36 15.49 16.95 38.94
CA VAL A 36 14.63 17.06 40.13
C VAL A 36 15.37 17.90 41.18
N VAL A 37 14.78 19.03 41.59
CA VAL A 37 15.23 19.82 42.75
C VAL A 37 14.26 19.55 43.91
N PRO A 38 14.72 19.13 45.11
CA PRO A 38 13.84 18.85 46.25
C PRO A 38 13.29 20.14 46.90
N PRO A 39 12.15 20.06 47.63
CA PRO A 39 11.44 21.22 48.13
C PRO A 39 12.06 21.74 49.45
N SER A 40 12.33 23.04 49.52
CA SER A 40 12.38 23.76 50.80
C SER A 40 11.07 24.51 50.99
N ALA A 41 10.34 24.09 52.03
CA ALA A 41 9.11 24.70 52.48
C ALA A 41 9.35 26.12 53.00
N THR A 42 8.47 27.07 52.64
CA THR A 42 8.14 28.25 53.46
C THR A 42 6.80 28.83 53.02
N VAL A 43 5.80 28.67 53.91
CA VAL A 43 4.69 29.58 54.23
C VAL A 43 3.72 30.01 53.12
N ALA A 44 2.47 29.59 53.28
CA ALA A 44 1.29 30.03 52.53
C ALA A 44 0.86 31.47 52.84
N PRO A 45 0.35 32.21 51.83
CA PRO A 45 -0.70 33.21 51.99
C PRO A 45 -2.04 32.72 51.35
N PRO A 46 -3.20 33.31 51.70
CA PRO A 46 -4.53 32.78 51.37
C PRO A 46 -4.85 32.81 49.87
N PRO A 47 -5.79 31.98 49.37
CA PRO A 47 -6.18 31.98 47.97
C PRO A 47 -7.09 33.17 47.68
N VAL A 48 -6.60 34.13 46.89
CA VAL A 48 -7.49 34.97 46.07
C VAL A 48 -8.02 34.11 44.94
N PRO A 49 -9.34 34.06 44.66
CA PRO A 49 -9.85 33.33 43.52
C PRO A 49 -9.41 34.07 42.26
N VAL A 50 -8.35 33.57 41.64
CA VAL A 50 -7.89 34.03 40.34
C VAL A 50 -8.83 33.42 39.30
N THR A 51 -9.91 34.13 39.01
CA THR A 51 -10.63 33.97 37.73
C THR A 51 -9.69 34.47 36.65
N LEU A 52 -8.91 33.56 36.04
CA LEU A 52 -8.20 33.85 34.80
C LEU A 52 -8.94 33.18 33.65
N GLU A 53 -9.56 34.06 32.87
CA GLU A 53 -10.22 33.84 31.60
C GLU A 53 -9.41 32.93 30.65
N PRO A 54 -10.07 32.24 29.71
CA PRO A 54 -9.36 31.57 28.63
C PRO A 54 -8.49 32.62 27.92
N ASP A 55 -7.18 32.40 27.91
CA ASP A 55 -6.22 33.18 27.12
C ASP A 55 -6.50 32.92 25.63
N ALA A 56 -7.58 33.52 25.14
CA ALA A 56 -7.91 33.64 23.74
C ALA A 56 -6.92 34.65 23.16
N ARG A 57 -5.70 34.17 22.88
CA ARG A 57 -4.76 34.90 22.03
C ARG A 57 -5.55 35.37 20.79
N PRO A 58 -5.53 36.67 20.45
CA PRO A 58 -6.20 37.13 19.25
C PRO A 58 -5.50 36.43 18.07
N VAL A 59 -6.23 35.51 17.44
CA VAL A 59 -5.87 35.02 16.11
C VAL A 59 -5.83 36.30 15.28
N ARG A 60 -4.62 36.75 14.90
CA ARG A 60 -4.50 37.87 13.97
C ARG A 60 -5.11 37.36 12.67
N SER A 61 -6.37 37.74 12.43
CA SER A 61 -7.06 37.48 11.18
C SER A 61 -6.15 37.96 10.06
N LEU A 62 -5.75 37.03 9.22
CA LEU A 62 -4.87 37.34 8.11
C LEU A 62 -5.72 38.19 7.14
N PRO A 63 -5.19 39.27 6.54
CA PRO A 63 -5.98 40.07 5.61
C PRO A 63 -6.61 39.17 4.54
N ASP A 64 -7.91 39.29 4.30
CA ASP A 64 -8.73 38.35 3.51
C ASP A 64 -8.00 37.87 2.22
N GLY A 65 -7.45 38.81 1.43
CA GLY A 65 -6.69 38.53 0.20
C GLY A 65 -5.49 37.57 0.32
N ILE A 66 -4.86 37.51 1.49
CA ILE A 66 -3.76 36.59 1.75
C ILE A 66 -4.29 35.20 2.13
N GLU A 67 -5.44 35.12 2.81
CA GLU A 67 -6.10 33.85 3.13
C GLU A 67 -6.50 33.13 1.85
N GLU A 68 -7.14 33.80 0.88
CA GLU A 68 -7.48 33.18 -0.40
C GLU A 68 -6.24 32.70 -1.16
N TYR A 69 -5.18 33.49 -1.21
CA TYR A 69 -3.92 33.07 -1.83
C TYR A 69 -3.32 31.83 -1.17
N VAL A 70 -3.37 31.76 0.16
CA VAL A 70 -2.92 30.58 0.92
C VAL A 70 -3.78 29.37 0.60
N VAL A 71 -5.11 29.51 0.53
CA VAL A 71 -6.04 28.44 0.16
C VAL A 71 -5.73 27.92 -1.24
N HIS A 72 -5.61 28.80 -2.23
CA HIS A 72 -5.28 28.39 -3.59
C HIS A 72 -3.96 27.61 -3.67
N ARG A 73 -2.94 28.07 -2.96
CA ARG A 73 -1.63 27.39 -2.91
C ARG A 73 -1.71 26.04 -2.19
N VAL A 74 -2.51 25.94 -1.12
CA VAL A 74 -2.72 24.68 -0.39
C VAL A 74 -3.50 23.70 -1.26
N MET A 75 -4.58 24.14 -1.91
CA MET A 75 -5.36 23.30 -2.82
C MET A 75 -4.46 22.72 -3.92
N GLN A 76 -3.68 23.55 -4.60
CA GLN A 76 -2.74 23.10 -5.63
C GLN A 76 -1.71 22.10 -5.09
N ARG A 77 -1.19 22.32 -3.87
CA ARG A 77 -0.24 21.39 -3.25
C ARG A 77 -0.91 20.07 -2.86
N VAL A 78 -2.14 20.13 -2.33
CA VAL A 78 -2.93 18.96 -1.96
C VAL A 78 -3.24 18.14 -3.20
N ASP A 79 -3.66 18.77 -4.29
CA ASP A 79 -3.98 18.08 -5.55
C ASP A 79 -2.79 17.26 -6.06
N LEU A 80 -1.58 17.83 -6.05
CA LEU A 80 -0.37 17.11 -6.45
C LEU A 80 -0.05 15.93 -5.52
N VAL A 81 -0.19 16.12 -4.20
CA VAL A 81 0.05 15.05 -3.22
C VAL A 81 -1.00 13.95 -3.35
N LEU A 82 -2.26 14.30 -3.62
CA LEU A 82 -3.33 13.35 -3.82
C LEU A 82 -3.14 12.55 -5.11
N ASP A 83 -2.78 13.18 -6.23
CA ASP A 83 -2.50 12.48 -7.49
C ASP A 83 -1.36 11.47 -7.30
N GLN A 84 -0.28 11.88 -6.62
CA GLN A 84 0.82 10.97 -6.30
C GLN A 84 0.36 9.78 -5.45
N ARG A 85 -0.34 10.03 -4.34
CA ARG A 85 -0.83 8.96 -3.45
C ARG A 85 -1.83 8.06 -4.13
N LEU A 86 -2.67 8.60 -5.01
CA LEU A 86 -3.63 7.84 -5.79
C LEU A 86 -2.92 6.90 -6.76
N ARG A 87 -1.90 7.38 -7.49
CA ARG A 87 -1.10 6.53 -8.38
C ARG A 87 -0.41 5.39 -7.63
N GLU A 88 0.18 5.70 -6.48
CA GLU A 88 0.83 4.70 -5.63
C GLU A 88 -0.16 3.66 -5.11
N ALA A 89 -1.33 4.10 -4.63
CA ALA A 89 -2.39 3.20 -4.17
C ALA A 89 -2.89 2.29 -5.29
N ILE A 90 -3.12 2.83 -6.49
CA ILE A 90 -3.53 2.05 -7.66
C ILE A 90 -2.45 1.04 -8.04
N ALA A 91 -1.18 1.44 -8.06
CA ALA A 91 -0.08 0.54 -8.39
C ALA A 91 -0.02 -0.65 -7.43
N LEU A 92 -0.18 -0.42 -6.12
CA LEU A 92 -0.22 -1.48 -5.11
C LEU A 92 -1.40 -2.43 -5.32
N VAL A 93 -2.60 -1.89 -5.55
CA VAL A 93 -3.81 -2.70 -5.77
C VAL A 93 -3.70 -3.52 -7.05
N VAL A 94 -3.24 -2.92 -8.15
CA VAL A 94 -3.07 -3.62 -9.43
C VAL A 94 -2.01 -4.70 -9.31
N GLN A 95 -0.90 -4.44 -8.62
CA GLN A 95 0.15 -5.42 -8.38
C GLN A 95 -0.37 -6.61 -7.55
N GLU A 96 -1.07 -6.35 -6.46
CA GLU A 96 -1.65 -7.39 -5.60
C GLU A 96 -2.73 -8.20 -6.35
N GLN A 97 -3.58 -7.51 -7.10
CA GLN A 97 -4.62 -8.15 -7.92
C GLN A 97 -3.99 -8.99 -9.03
N THR A 98 -2.96 -8.49 -9.72
CA THR A 98 -2.27 -9.24 -10.78
C THR A 98 -1.59 -10.49 -10.20
N ARG A 99 -0.90 -10.32 -9.06
CA ARG A 99 -0.22 -11.40 -8.35
C ARG A 99 -1.19 -12.50 -7.92
N SER A 100 -2.39 -12.13 -7.48
CA SER A 100 -3.41 -13.08 -7.02
C SER A 100 -4.23 -13.70 -8.16
N MET A 101 -4.39 -13.01 -9.29
CA MET A 101 -5.16 -13.53 -10.43
C MET A 101 -4.40 -14.59 -11.23
N VAL A 102 -3.08 -14.46 -11.41
CA VAL A 102 -2.27 -15.42 -12.19
C VAL A 102 -2.42 -16.89 -11.73
N PRO A 103 -2.28 -17.24 -10.43
CA PRO A 103 -2.44 -18.62 -9.99
C PRO A 103 -3.88 -19.13 -10.17
N ARG A 104 -4.89 -18.31 -9.88
CA ARG A 104 -6.30 -18.68 -10.10
C ARG A 104 -6.59 -18.98 -11.58
N LEU A 105 -6.12 -18.11 -12.48
CA LEU A 105 -6.28 -18.32 -13.92
C LEU A 105 -5.59 -19.60 -14.38
N ARG A 106 -4.43 -19.95 -13.81
CA ARG A 106 -3.75 -21.21 -14.12
C ARG A 106 -4.60 -22.42 -13.73
N GLU A 107 -5.20 -22.42 -12.54
CA GLU A 107 -6.07 -23.50 -12.06
C GLU A 107 -7.32 -23.63 -12.95
N GLU A 108 -7.95 -22.51 -13.32
CA GLU A 108 -9.10 -22.50 -14.22
C GLU A 108 -8.75 -23.04 -15.61
N VAL A 109 -7.64 -22.59 -16.19
CA VAL A 109 -7.15 -23.08 -17.49
C VAL A 109 -6.85 -24.58 -17.41
N GLU A 110 -6.23 -25.07 -16.34
CA GLU A 110 -5.96 -26.50 -16.16
C GLU A 110 -7.26 -27.30 -16.10
N SER A 111 -8.26 -26.83 -15.36
CA SER A 111 -9.58 -27.47 -15.26
C SER A 111 -10.26 -27.56 -16.64
N VAL A 112 -10.29 -26.46 -17.39
CA VAL A 112 -10.87 -26.42 -18.74
C VAL A 112 -10.13 -27.36 -19.70
N VAL A 113 -8.79 -27.36 -19.66
CA VAL A 113 -7.97 -28.25 -20.49
C VAL A 113 -8.23 -29.70 -20.15
N ARG A 114 -8.26 -30.05 -18.85
CA ARG A 114 -8.53 -31.41 -18.39
C ARG A 114 -9.89 -31.89 -18.89
N HIS A 115 -10.94 -31.08 -18.72
CA HIS A 115 -12.28 -31.42 -19.18
C HIS A 115 -12.33 -31.62 -20.70
N ALA A 116 -11.77 -30.70 -21.48
CA ALA A 116 -11.73 -30.81 -22.93
C ALA A 116 -10.98 -32.07 -23.42
N VAL A 117 -9.88 -32.44 -22.75
CA VAL A 117 -9.14 -33.67 -23.05
C VAL A 117 -9.97 -34.90 -22.72
N TYR A 118 -10.67 -34.92 -21.58
CA TYR A 118 -11.55 -36.04 -21.23
C TYR A 118 -12.66 -36.24 -22.26
N GLU A 119 -13.34 -35.17 -22.67
CA GLU A 119 -14.39 -35.22 -23.69
C GLU A 119 -13.82 -35.71 -25.02
N ALA A 120 -12.72 -35.12 -25.51
CA ALA A 120 -12.10 -35.55 -26.76
C ALA A 120 -11.65 -37.02 -26.74
N VAL A 121 -11.11 -37.51 -25.63
CA VAL A 121 -10.73 -38.92 -25.49
C VAL A 121 -11.95 -39.84 -25.46
N ALA A 122 -13.04 -39.42 -24.81
CA ALA A 122 -14.29 -40.18 -24.81
C ALA A 122 -14.90 -40.27 -26.22
N ASP A 123 -14.88 -39.18 -26.99
CA ASP A 123 -15.32 -39.13 -28.37
C ASP A 123 -14.48 -40.05 -29.27
N GLU A 124 -13.16 -40.06 -29.11
CA GLU A 124 -12.26 -40.94 -29.86
C GLU A 124 -12.50 -42.43 -29.54
N LEU A 125 -12.75 -42.77 -28.27
CA LEU A 125 -13.09 -44.14 -27.87
C LEU A 125 -14.45 -44.58 -28.44
N ALA A 126 -15.45 -43.69 -28.42
CA ALA A 126 -16.77 -43.97 -28.98
C ALA A 126 -16.77 -44.05 -30.52
N GLY A 127 -16.00 -43.20 -31.19
CA GLY A 127 -15.81 -43.20 -32.64
C GLY A 127 -15.00 -44.40 -33.13
N GLY A 128 -14.02 -44.85 -32.35
CA GLY A 128 -13.21 -46.04 -32.63
C GLY A 128 -14.00 -47.35 -32.58
N ASP A 129 -14.96 -47.48 -31.66
CA ASP A 129 -15.87 -48.65 -31.58
C ASP A 129 -16.90 -48.69 -32.73
N GLY A 130 -17.21 -47.54 -33.35
CA GLY A 130 -18.10 -47.45 -34.50
C GLY A 130 -17.44 -47.76 -35.85
N ALA A 131 -16.13 -47.55 -35.99
CA ALA A 131 -15.38 -47.78 -37.23
C ALA A 131 -14.94 -49.25 -37.43
N ALA A 132 -15.04 -50.09 -36.39
CA ALA A 132 -14.68 -51.50 -36.43
C ALA A 132 -15.85 -52.46 -36.77
N ARG A 133 -17.00 -51.94 -37.24
CA ARG A 133 -18.23 -52.70 -37.52
C ARG A 133 -18.68 -52.54 -38.96
#